data_AF-A0A965G5Z4-F1
#
_entry.id   AF-A0A965G5Z4-F1
#
_cell.length_a   1.000
_cell.length_b   1.000
_cell.length_c   1.000
_cell.angle_alpha   90.00
_cell.angle_beta   90.00
_cell.angle_gamma   90.00
#
_symmetry.space_group_name_H-M   'P 1'
#
loop_
_entity.id
_entity.type
_entity.pdbx_description
1 polymer ?
#
loop_
_entity_poly.entity_id
_entity_poly.type
_entity_poly.pdbx_seq_one_letter_code
_entity_poly.pdbx_strand_id
1 'polypeptide(L)'
;MKKFLLAVVALGVFTAWSHEHLVRDDARPWTKMYDATLVPWLYYFMVGLLYRRLFETRPGIFRGRLLAWLVMFTAWTALAKWGLGWEVVGNMLNPVSLLLVGGVTISAAFTMPSLSTRLLRGNDISYGMYIYHMLVLNVFVQVGFKGSMLSLACMLALTLALGVTSWRLIERPALEFKRNPAWGRVAARLGMRA
;
A
#
# COMPACT_ATOMS: atom_id res chain seq x y z
N MET A 1 -10.68 -19.10 12.17
CA MET A 1 -10.17 -18.76 10.82
C MET A 1 -11.31 -18.64 9.79
N LYS A 2 -12.16 -19.67 9.62
CA LYS A 2 -13.26 -19.66 8.63
C LYS A 2 -14.20 -18.44 8.74
N LYS A 3 -14.71 -18.14 9.94
CA LYS A 3 -15.56 -16.96 10.19
C LYS A 3 -14.87 -15.62 9.85
N PHE A 4 -13.57 -15.52 10.10
CA PHE A 4 -12.79 -14.32 9.80
C PHE A 4 -12.62 -14.12 8.29
N LEU A 5 -12.30 -15.19 7.56
CA LEU A 5 -12.22 -15.16 6.10
C LEU A 5 -13.57 -14.82 5.47
N LEU A 6 -14.66 -15.37 5.99
CA LEU A 6 -16.01 -15.03 5.54
C LEU A 6 -16.30 -13.54 5.72
N ALA A 7 -15.91 -12.95 6.86
CA ALA A 7 -16.08 -11.52 7.11
C ALA A 7 -15.24 -10.66 6.15
N VAL A 8 -13.99 -11.04 5.86
CA VAL A 8 -13.15 -10.35 4.86
C VAL A 8 -13.82 -10.36 3.49
N VAL A 9 -14.30 -11.52 3.04
CA VAL A 9 -14.97 -11.66 1.75
C VAL A 9 -16.27 -10.87 1.73
N ALA A 10 -17.11 -10.98 2.76
CA ALA A 10 -18.37 -10.26 2.85
C ALA A 10 -18.17 -8.73 2.80
N LEU A 11 -17.20 -8.19 3.55
CA LEU A 11 -16.90 -6.76 3.53
C LEU A 11 -16.31 -6.29 2.21
N GLY A 12 -15.46 -7.10 1.59
CA GLY A 12 -14.91 -6.77 0.27
C GLY A 12 -15.95 -6.80 -0.84
N VAL A 13 -16.87 -7.78 -0.81
CA VAL A 13 -18.02 -7.84 -1.73
C VAL A 13 -18.96 -6.66 -1.50
N PHE A 14 -19.28 -6.36 -0.23
CA PHE A 14 -20.09 -5.20 0.13
C PHE A 14 -19.46 -3.90 -0.37
N THR A 15 -18.14 -3.75 -0.25
CA THR A 15 -17.42 -2.56 -0.73
C THR A 15 -17.45 -2.46 -2.24
N ALA A 16 -17.23 -3.56 -2.96
CA ALA A 16 -17.30 -3.56 -4.42
C ALA A 16 -18.72 -3.16 -4.89
N TRP A 17 -19.74 -3.73 -4.26
CA TRP A 17 -21.13 -3.40 -4.52
C TRP A 17 -21.44 -1.92 -4.20
N SER A 18 -21.02 -1.43 -3.03
CA SER A 18 -21.30 -0.06 -2.60
C SER A 18 -20.59 0.96 -3.47
N HIS A 19 -19.36 0.69 -3.91
CA HIS A 19 -18.65 1.56 -4.85
C HIS A 19 -19.35 1.59 -6.22
N GLU A 20 -19.81 0.45 -6.73
CA GLU A 20 -20.53 0.39 -8.01
C GLU A 20 -21.86 1.12 -7.97
N HIS A 21 -22.61 1.02 -6.86
CA HIS A 21 -23.99 1.54 -6.79
C HIS A 21 -24.12 2.92 -6.13
N LEU A 22 -23.18 3.31 -5.27
CA LEU A 22 -23.22 4.59 -4.56
C LEU A 22 -22.23 5.61 -5.11
N VAL A 23 -21.12 5.19 -5.73
CA VAL A 23 -20.00 6.09 -6.04
C VAL A 23 -19.80 6.28 -7.53
N ARG A 24 -19.79 5.18 -8.30
CA ARG A 24 -19.29 5.16 -9.68
C ARG A 24 -19.90 6.24 -10.60
N ASP A 25 -21.18 6.54 -10.40
CA ASP A 25 -21.94 7.45 -11.27
C ASP A 25 -22.44 8.72 -10.55
N ASP A 26 -22.06 8.93 -9.28
CA ASP A 26 -22.70 9.94 -8.44
C ASP A 26 -21.76 11.09 -8.05
N ALA A 27 -22.01 12.28 -8.62
CA ALA A 27 -21.26 13.50 -8.33
C ALA A 27 -21.58 14.12 -6.95
N ARG A 28 -22.47 13.53 -6.15
CA ARG A 28 -22.89 14.06 -4.85
C ARG A 28 -21.70 14.10 -3.86
N PRO A 29 -21.49 15.21 -3.12
CA PRO A 29 -20.38 15.32 -2.17
C PRO A 29 -20.33 14.21 -1.10
N TRP A 30 -21.50 13.73 -0.66
CA TRP A 30 -21.60 12.73 0.40
C TRP A 30 -21.06 11.35 0.00
N THR A 31 -21.12 10.98 -1.28
CA THR A 31 -20.61 9.68 -1.77
C THR A 31 -19.08 9.67 -1.76
N LYS A 32 -18.44 10.81 -2.05
CA LYS A 32 -16.99 10.99 -1.87
C LYS A 32 -16.57 10.92 -0.41
N MET A 33 -17.40 11.44 0.51
CA MET A 33 -17.13 11.32 1.95
C MET A 33 -17.24 9.87 2.42
N TYR A 34 -18.16 9.08 1.85
CA TYR A 34 -18.25 7.64 2.11
C TYR A 34 -16.95 6.90 1.75
N ASP A 35 -16.40 7.16 0.56
CA ASP A 35 -15.10 6.58 0.14
C ASP A 35 -13.93 7.00 1.01
N ALA A 36 -14.01 8.17 1.64
CA ALA A 36 -12.99 8.64 2.59
C ALA A 36 -13.15 8.02 4.00
N THR A 37 -14.24 7.30 4.27
CA THR A 37 -14.46 6.67 5.59
C THR A 37 -13.73 5.34 5.71
N LEU A 38 -13.70 4.77 6.92
CA LEU A 38 -13.08 3.47 7.19
C LEU A 38 -13.81 2.28 6.52
N VAL A 39 -15.12 2.40 6.28
CA VAL A 39 -15.98 1.26 5.94
C VAL A 39 -15.53 0.55 4.65
N PRO A 40 -15.27 1.25 3.53
CA PRO A 40 -14.78 0.63 2.30
C PRO A 40 -13.41 -0.03 2.46
N TRP A 41 -12.57 0.48 3.37
CA TRP A 41 -11.18 0.04 3.50
C TRP A 41 -10.97 -1.00 4.60
N LEU A 42 -11.98 -1.30 5.42
CA LEU A 42 -11.84 -2.18 6.58
C LEU A 42 -11.34 -3.58 6.20
N TYR A 43 -11.76 -4.12 5.05
CA TYR A 43 -11.31 -5.43 4.61
C TYR A 43 -9.82 -5.45 4.24
N TYR A 44 -9.23 -4.33 3.79
CA TYR A 44 -7.77 -4.21 3.58
C TYR A 44 -7.02 -4.45 4.88
N PHE A 45 -7.46 -3.78 5.94
CA PHE A 45 -6.88 -3.93 7.26
C PHE A 45 -7.01 -5.37 7.77
N MET A 46 -8.18 -5.99 7.58
CA MET A 46 -8.40 -7.38 7.98
C MET A 46 -7.54 -8.38 7.20
N VAL A 47 -7.28 -8.14 5.92
CA VAL A 47 -6.31 -8.94 5.14
C VAL A 47 -4.90 -8.78 5.72
N GLY A 48 -4.51 -7.58 6.14
CA GLY A 48 -3.28 -7.36 6.91
C GLY A 48 -3.20 -8.21 8.18
N LEU A 49 -4.27 -8.23 8.99
CA LEU A 49 -4.37 -9.09 10.18
C LEU A 49 -4.29 -10.58 9.84
N LEU A 50 -4.88 -10.99 8.71
CA LEU A 50 -4.77 -12.37 8.22
C LEU A 50 -3.30 -12.72 7.94
N TYR A 51 -2.56 -11.86 7.23
CA TYR A 51 -1.15 -12.09 6.96
C TYR A 51 -0.33 -12.19 8.23
N ARG A 52 -0.53 -11.28 9.19
CA ARG A 52 0.16 -11.34 10.48
C ARG A 52 -0.05 -12.71 11.13
N ARG A 53 -1.29 -13.15 11.24
CA ARG A 53 -1.63 -14.44 11.85
C ARG A 53 -1.08 -15.63 11.07
N LEU A 54 -1.16 -15.60 9.74
CA LEU A 54 -0.61 -16.65 8.88
C LEU A 54 0.92 -16.69 8.96
N PHE A 55 1.58 -15.54 9.09
CA PHE A 55 3.02 -15.47 9.23
C PHE A 55 3.49 -15.99 10.59
N GLU A 56 2.79 -15.65 11.68
CA GLU A 56 3.06 -16.16 13.03
C GLU A 56 2.87 -17.68 13.13
N THR A 57 1.82 -18.23 12.50
CA THR A 57 1.47 -19.65 12.63
C THR A 57 2.07 -20.55 11.54
N ARG A 58 2.28 -20.02 10.33
CA ARG A 58 2.68 -20.75 9.13
C ARG A 58 3.61 -19.90 8.23
N PRO A 59 4.79 -19.48 8.73
CA PRO A 59 5.69 -18.60 7.97
C PRO A 59 6.16 -19.21 6.63
N GLY A 60 6.16 -20.55 6.51
CA GLY A 60 6.52 -21.28 5.29
C GLY A 60 5.59 -21.02 4.09
N ILE A 61 4.41 -20.42 4.31
CA ILE A 61 3.54 -19.93 3.23
C ILE A 61 4.19 -18.79 2.46
N PHE A 62 5.02 -17.97 3.12
CA PHE A 62 5.57 -16.75 2.53
C PHE A 62 7.08 -16.84 2.25
N ARG A 63 7.85 -17.43 3.16
CA ARG A 63 9.32 -17.48 3.06
C ARG A 63 9.79 -18.28 1.85
N GLY A 64 10.59 -17.64 0.98
CA GLY A 64 11.14 -18.28 -0.23
C GLY A 64 10.09 -18.59 -1.31
N ARG A 65 8.85 -18.10 -1.17
CA ARG A 65 7.73 -18.39 -2.06
C ARG A 65 7.35 -17.22 -2.97
N LEU A 66 8.22 -16.21 -3.13
CA LEU A 66 7.96 -15.03 -3.96
C LEU A 66 7.49 -15.41 -5.37
N LEU A 67 8.19 -16.33 -6.04
CA LEU A 67 7.83 -16.73 -7.40
C LEU A 67 6.45 -17.41 -7.44
N ALA A 68 6.12 -18.24 -6.47
CA ALA A 68 4.80 -18.88 -6.39
C ALA A 68 3.68 -17.84 -6.23
N TRP A 69 3.86 -16.85 -5.33
CA TRP A 69 2.91 -15.77 -5.17
C TRP A 69 2.79 -14.87 -6.39
N LEU A 70 3.90 -14.57 -7.06
CA LEU A 70 3.90 -13.80 -8.32
C LEU A 70 3.15 -14.53 -9.43
N VAL A 71 3.39 -15.84 -9.59
CA VAL A 71 2.67 -16.67 -10.57
C VAL A 71 1.18 -16.72 -10.24
N MET A 72 0.80 -16.93 -8.98
CA MET A 72 -0.61 -16.94 -8.58
C MET A 72 -1.28 -15.58 -8.83
N PHE A 73 -0.61 -14.48 -8.49
CA PHE A 73 -1.12 -13.13 -8.72
C PHE A 73 -1.30 -12.83 -10.21
N THR A 74 -0.27 -13.07 -11.02
CA THR A 74 -0.31 -12.85 -12.47
C THR A 74 -1.37 -13.72 -13.15
N ALA A 75 -1.43 -15.02 -12.82
CA ALA A 75 -2.44 -15.94 -13.32
C ALA A 75 -3.86 -15.48 -12.96
N TRP A 76 -4.07 -15.04 -11.71
CA TRP A 76 -5.35 -14.47 -11.29
C TRP A 76 -5.70 -13.21 -12.07
N THR A 77 -4.77 -12.26 -12.24
CA THR A 77 -5.06 -11.02 -12.98
C THR A 77 -5.38 -11.28 -14.45
N ALA A 78 -4.73 -12.26 -15.08
CA ALA A 78 -5.04 -12.70 -16.43
C ALA A 78 -6.41 -13.36 -16.52
N LEU A 79 -6.73 -14.27 -15.58
CA LEU A 79 -8.04 -14.93 -15.51
C LEU A 79 -9.17 -13.93 -15.25
N ALA A 80 -8.99 -13.01 -14.29
CA ALA A 80 -9.99 -12.00 -13.96
C ALA A 80 -10.25 -11.10 -15.17
N LYS A 81 -9.20 -10.60 -15.82
CA LYS A 81 -9.33 -9.68 -16.96
C LYS A 81 -9.86 -10.37 -18.22
N TRP A 82 -9.27 -11.48 -18.63
CA TRP A 82 -9.56 -12.12 -19.92
C TRP A 82 -10.58 -13.25 -19.84
N GLY A 83 -10.68 -13.93 -18.69
CA GLY A 83 -11.63 -15.01 -18.49
C GLY A 83 -12.97 -14.56 -17.92
N LEU A 84 -12.97 -13.59 -17.00
CA LEU A 84 -14.19 -13.14 -16.29
C LEU A 84 -14.65 -11.73 -16.69
N GLY A 85 -13.83 -10.98 -17.43
CA GLY A 85 -14.12 -9.58 -17.79
C GLY A 85 -14.10 -8.61 -16.61
N TRP A 86 -13.48 -8.98 -15.49
CA TRP A 86 -13.40 -8.15 -14.29
C TRP A 86 -12.24 -7.16 -14.37
N GLU A 87 -12.47 -5.94 -13.90
CA GLU A 87 -11.39 -4.99 -13.69
C GLU A 87 -10.59 -5.35 -12.42
N VAL A 88 -9.28 -5.37 -12.58
CA VAL A 88 -8.28 -5.65 -11.52
C VAL A 88 -7.29 -4.49 -11.36
N VAL A 89 -7.68 -3.31 -11.83
CA VAL A 89 -6.87 -2.09 -11.84
C VAL A 89 -7.57 -1.03 -11.01
N GLY A 90 -6.81 -0.18 -10.32
CA GLY A 90 -7.32 0.93 -9.52
C GLY A 90 -7.26 0.68 -8.02
N ASN A 91 -7.89 1.59 -7.26
CA ASN A 91 -7.80 1.59 -5.79
C ASN A 91 -8.72 0.58 -5.12
N MET A 92 -9.74 0.05 -5.84
CA MET A 92 -10.71 -0.90 -5.30
C MET A 92 -10.38 -2.33 -5.76
N LEU A 93 -9.32 -2.91 -5.19
CA LEU A 93 -8.94 -4.30 -5.45
C LEU A 93 -9.94 -5.27 -4.83
N ASN A 94 -10.51 -6.18 -5.62
CA ASN A 94 -11.32 -7.27 -5.06
C ASN A 94 -10.52 -8.10 -4.03
N PRO A 95 -11.19 -8.80 -3.09
CA PRO A 95 -10.52 -9.52 -2.00
C PRO A 95 -9.46 -10.52 -2.44
N VAL A 96 -9.65 -11.17 -3.60
CA VAL A 96 -8.69 -12.15 -4.13
C VAL A 96 -7.45 -11.44 -4.64
N SER A 97 -7.60 -10.37 -5.44
CA SER A 97 -6.49 -9.55 -5.91
C SER A 97 -5.68 -8.99 -4.75
N LEU A 98 -6.37 -8.46 -3.73
CA LEU A 98 -5.75 -7.94 -2.53
C LEU A 98 -4.95 -9.02 -1.78
N LEU A 99 -5.53 -10.23 -1.61
CA LEU A 99 -4.87 -11.36 -0.97
C LEU A 99 -3.65 -11.87 -1.74
N LEU A 100 -3.66 -11.76 -3.07
CA LEU A 100 -2.54 -12.21 -3.88
C LEU A 100 -1.42 -11.17 -3.92
N VAL A 101 -1.72 -9.89 -4.13
CA VAL A 101 -0.71 -8.81 -4.15
C VAL A 101 -0.08 -8.59 -2.77
N GLY A 102 -0.85 -8.70 -1.69
CA GLY A 102 -0.28 -8.67 -0.34
C GLY A 102 0.63 -9.88 -0.08
N GLY A 103 0.28 -11.05 -0.62
CA GLY A 103 1.09 -12.26 -0.51
C GLY A 103 2.41 -12.11 -1.25
N VAL A 104 2.40 -11.56 -2.46
CA VAL A 104 3.61 -11.15 -3.21
C VAL A 104 4.47 -10.20 -2.37
N THR A 105 3.85 -9.19 -1.77
CA THR A 105 4.55 -8.15 -0.99
C THR A 105 5.26 -8.74 0.23
N ILE A 106 4.55 -9.53 1.05
CA ILE A 106 5.11 -10.19 2.22
C ILE A 106 6.17 -11.21 1.80
N SER A 107 5.90 -12.04 0.78
CA SER A 107 6.89 -12.99 0.28
C SER A 107 8.15 -12.33 -0.27
N ALA A 108 8.04 -11.18 -0.93
CA ALA A 108 9.20 -10.43 -1.42
C ALA A 108 10.09 -10.00 -0.25
N ALA A 109 9.49 -9.41 0.79
CA ALA A 109 10.20 -8.95 1.98
C ALA A 109 10.99 -10.07 2.67
N PHE A 110 10.46 -11.30 2.70
CA PHE A 110 11.09 -12.44 3.36
C PHE A 110 11.89 -13.37 2.44
N THR A 111 11.87 -13.15 1.12
CA THR A 111 12.70 -13.92 0.17
C THR A 111 14.05 -13.25 -0.04
N MET A 112 14.11 -11.91 0.00
CA MET A 112 15.35 -11.15 -0.22
C MET A 112 15.61 -10.13 0.91
N PRO A 113 15.75 -10.57 2.18
CA PRO A 113 15.84 -9.66 3.33
C PRO A 113 17.06 -8.74 3.30
N SER A 114 18.18 -9.18 2.71
CA SER A 114 19.40 -8.39 2.62
C SER A 114 19.39 -7.34 1.50
N LEU A 115 18.41 -7.37 0.59
CA LEU A 115 18.33 -6.45 -0.53
C LEU A 115 18.15 -5.01 -0.06
N SER A 116 17.27 -4.78 0.92
CA SER A 116 17.06 -3.46 1.52
C SER A 116 18.35 -2.95 2.17
N THR A 117 19.04 -3.78 2.96
CA THR A 117 20.31 -3.39 3.60
C THR A 117 21.38 -3.05 2.57
N ARG A 118 21.48 -3.79 1.47
CA ARG A 118 22.47 -3.54 0.41
C ARG A 118 22.16 -2.27 -0.39
N LEU A 119 20.90 -2.07 -0.75
CA LEU A 119 20.48 -1.00 -1.67
C LEU A 119 20.24 0.32 -0.94
N LEU A 120 19.52 0.29 0.19
CA LEU A 120 19.10 1.46 0.94
C LEU A 120 20.03 1.76 2.13
N ARG A 121 20.85 0.81 2.57
CA ARG A 121 21.81 0.97 3.69
C ARG A 121 21.17 1.51 4.97
N GLY A 122 19.95 1.06 5.27
CA GLY A 122 19.19 1.49 6.44
C GLY A 122 18.48 2.85 6.31
N ASN A 123 18.50 3.47 5.12
CA ASN A 123 17.65 4.63 4.84
C ASN A 123 16.21 4.19 4.60
N ASP A 124 15.24 4.89 5.21
CA ASP A 124 13.82 4.60 5.06
C ASP A 124 13.12 5.66 4.20
N ILE A 125 13.29 5.54 2.89
CA ILE A 125 12.67 6.48 1.93
C ILE A 125 11.19 6.18 1.65
N SER A 126 10.62 5.15 2.31
CA SER A 126 9.30 4.62 1.99
C SER A 126 8.19 5.65 2.24
N TYR A 127 8.30 6.42 3.32
CA TYR A 127 7.35 7.45 3.67
C TYR A 127 7.35 8.60 2.67
N GLY A 128 8.53 9.11 2.31
CA GLY A 128 8.68 10.11 1.25
C GLY A 128 8.08 9.63 -0.08
N MET A 129 8.41 8.41 -0.54
CA MET A 129 7.80 7.86 -1.77
C MET A 129 6.26 7.83 -1.69
N TYR A 130 5.70 7.43 -0.55
CA TYR A 130 4.26 7.41 -0.34
C TYR A 130 3.61 8.81 -0.44
N ILE A 131 4.27 9.87 0.03
CA ILE A 131 3.72 11.22 -0.13
C ILE A 131 3.88 11.71 -1.57
N TYR A 132 5.09 11.63 -2.12
CA TYR A 132 5.41 12.31 -3.37
C TYR A 132 4.87 11.60 -4.61
N HIS A 133 4.63 10.28 -4.58
CA HIS A 133 4.18 9.57 -5.78
C HIS A 133 2.85 10.11 -6.32
N MET A 134 1.86 10.40 -5.46
CA MET A 134 0.58 10.96 -5.89
C MET A 134 0.70 12.43 -6.32
N LEU A 135 1.57 13.20 -5.69
CA LEU A 135 1.85 14.57 -6.10
C LEU A 135 2.43 14.60 -7.52
N VAL A 136 3.48 13.80 -7.77
CA VAL A 136 4.13 13.71 -9.07
C VAL A 136 3.16 13.18 -10.12
N LEU A 137 2.42 12.12 -9.81
CA LEU A 137 1.42 11.55 -10.72
C LEU A 137 0.38 12.59 -11.14
N ASN A 138 -0.18 13.35 -10.19
CA ASN A 138 -1.17 14.38 -10.49
C ASN A 138 -0.59 15.52 -11.33
N VAL A 139 0.65 15.96 -11.05
CA VAL A 139 1.33 16.97 -11.89
C VAL A 139 1.50 16.45 -13.32
N PHE A 140 1.96 15.21 -13.49
CA PHE A 140 2.15 14.59 -14.81
C PHE A 140 0.83 14.48 -15.58
N VAL A 141 -0.24 14.07 -14.90
CA VAL A 141 -1.59 14.01 -15.49
C VAL A 141 -2.06 15.41 -15.90
N GLN A 142 -1.84 16.43 -15.08
CA GLN A 142 -2.28 17.81 -15.32
C GLN A 142 -1.56 18.44 -16.51
N VAL A 143 -0.26 18.21 -16.68
CA VAL A 143 0.51 18.73 -17.82
C VAL A 143 0.38 17.85 -19.08
N GLY A 144 -0.44 16.79 -19.03
CA GLY A 144 -0.65 15.87 -20.15
C GLY A 144 0.49 14.88 -20.40
N PHE A 145 1.49 14.81 -19.52
CA PHE A 145 2.62 13.90 -19.65
C PHE A 145 2.28 12.49 -19.12
N LYS A 146 1.47 11.76 -19.90
CA LYS A 146 0.94 10.42 -19.56
C LYS A 146 0.90 9.49 -20.78
N GLY A 147 0.72 8.19 -20.54
CA GLY A 147 0.45 7.19 -21.60
C GLY A 147 1.67 6.64 -22.33
N SER A 148 2.89 7.00 -21.92
CA SER A 148 4.13 6.47 -22.51
C SER A 148 5.03 5.81 -21.46
N MET A 149 5.88 4.86 -21.88
CA MET A 149 6.89 4.27 -20.99
C MET A 149 7.87 5.32 -20.45
N LEU A 150 8.16 6.36 -21.24
CA LEU A 150 8.97 7.49 -20.80
C LEU A 150 8.28 8.24 -19.64
N SER A 151 6.97 8.53 -19.76
CA SER A 151 6.23 9.20 -18.68
C SER A 151 6.22 8.38 -17.39
N LEU A 152 6.09 7.04 -17.49
CA LEU A 152 6.18 6.15 -16.34
C LEU A 152 7.57 6.17 -15.70
N ALA A 153 8.62 6.01 -16.51
CA ALA A 153 10.00 6.01 -16.04
C ALA A 153 10.38 7.34 -15.37
N CYS A 154 10.01 8.48 -15.97
CA CYS A 154 10.22 9.80 -15.38
C CYS A 154 9.45 9.99 -14.07
N MET A 155 8.19 9.54 -14.00
CA MET A 155 7.38 9.63 -12.78
C MET A 155 8.00 8.83 -11.63
N LEU A 156 8.44 7.60 -11.89
CA LEU A 156 9.09 6.75 -10.90
C LEU A 156 10.43 7.34 -10.45
N ALA A 157 11.26 7.79 -11.39
CA ALA A 157 12.55 8.40 -11.10
C ALA A 157 12.40 9.67 -10.24
N LEU A 158 11.45 10.55 -10.59
CA LEU A 158 11.20 11.78 -9.84
C LEU A 158 10.63 11.48 -8.44
N THR A 159 9.71 10.52 -8.32
CA THR A 159 9.19 10.07 -7.02
C THR A 159 10.31 9.55 -6.12
N LEU A 160 11.21 8.72 -6.66
CA LEU A 160 12.37 8.21 -5.92
C LEU A 160 13.32 9.32 -5.51
N ALA A 161 13.62 10.25 -6.42
CA ALA A 161 14.49 11.39 -6.14
C ALA A 161 13.92 12.27 -5.02
N LEU A 162 12.63 12.58 -5.06
CA LEU A 162 11.94 13.34 -4.02
C LEU A 162 11.88 12.56 -2.70
N GLY A 163 11.61 11.25 -2.72
CA GLY A 163 11.64 10.41 -1.54
C GLY A 163 13.02 10.38 -0.85
N VAL A 164 14.09 10.24 -1.63
CA VAL A 164 15.48 10.30 -1.11
C VAL A 164 15.80 11.69 -0.56
N THR A 165 15.37 12.74 -1.25
CA THR A 165 15.62 14.13 -0.83
C THR A 165 14.87 14.44 0.47
N SER A 166 13.60 14.03 0.56
CA SER A 166 12.77 14.12 1.77
C SER A 166 13.40 13.42 2.96
N TRP A 167 13.88 12.19 2.75
CA TRP A 167 14.59 11.46 3.81
C TRP A 167 15.79 12.23 4.34
N ARG A 168 16.63 12.77 3.45
CA ARG A 168 17.87 13.47 3.82
C ARG A 168 17.63 14.82 4.47
N LEU A 169 16.66 15.59 3.97
CA LEU A 169 16.46 16.99 4.37
C LEU A 169 15.40 17.18 5.45
N ILE A 170 14.44 16.26 5.56
CA ILE A 170 13.25 16.44 6.42
C ILE A 170 13.16 15.30 7.44
N GLU A 171 12.99 14.06 6.96
CA GLU A 171 12.59 12.95 7.83
C GLU A 171 13.70 12.53 8.79
N ARG A 172 14.91 12.30 8.27
CA ARG A 172 16.05 11.91 9.11
C ARG A 172 16.40 12.99 10.13
N PRO A 173 16.54 14.28 9.77
CA PRO A 173 16.77 15.35 10.76
C PRO A 173 15.69 15.42 11.83
N ALA A 174 14.41 15.30 11.46
CA ALA A 174 13.30 15.34 12.41
C ALA A 174 13.33 14.15 13.40
N LEU A 175 13.66 12.95 12.92
CA LEU A 175 13.80 11.76 13.77
C LEU A 175 15.02 11.86 14.71
N GLU A 176 16.14 12.39 14.23
CA GLU A 176 17.32 12.65 15.05
C GLU A 176 17.02 13.70 16.14
N PHE A 177 16.22 14.72 15.84
CA PHE A 177 15.77 15.71 16.82
C PHE A 177 14.92 15.09 17.94
N LYS A 178 13.98 14.18 17.60
CA LYS A 178 13.17 13.46 18.59
C LYS A 178 14.02 12.60 19.55
N ARG A 179 15.18 12.12 19.09
CA ARG A 179 16.11 11.32 19.88
C ARG A 179 16.99 12.14 20.84
N ASN A 180 16.95 13.48 20.73
CA ASN A 180 17.74 14.35 21.60
C ASN A 180 17.15 14.38 23.03
N PRO A 181 17.96 14.20 24.10
CA PRO A 181 17.52 14.32 25.49
C PRO A 181 16.83 15.64 25.82
N ALA A 182 17.17 16.73 25.11
CA ALA A 182 16.51 18.02 25.24
C ALA A 182 15.03 17.96 24.85
N TRP A 183 14.67 17.13 23.85
CA TRP A 183 13.27 16.88 23.50
C TRP A 183 12.54 16.13 24.61
N GLY A 184 13.19 15.20 25.31
CA GLY A 184 12.62 14.52 26.48
C GLY A 184 12.19 15.50 27.58
N ARG A 185 12.96 16.57 27.79
CA ARG A 185 12.61 17.65 28.73
C ARG A 185 11.43 18.50 28.26
N VAL A 186 11.33 18.75 26.96
CA VAL A 186 10.18 19.46 26.36
C VAL A 186 8.92 18.61 26.42
N ALA A 187 8.99 17.33 26.05
CA ALA A 187 7.88 16.38 26.12
C ALA A 187 7.36 16.23 27.57
N ALA A 188 8.26 16.14 28.55
CA ALA A 188 7.90 16.10 29.96
C ALA A 188 7.18 17.38 30.43
N ARG A 189 7.61 18.57 29.99
CA ARG A 189 6.93 19.84 30.27
C ARG A 189 5.54 19.93 29.64
N LEU A 190 5.32 19.26 28.52
CA LEU A 190 4.04 19.18 27.82
C LEU A 190 3.12 18.07 28.36
N GLY A 191 3.51 17.37 29.43
CA GLY A 191 2.73 16.28 30.01
C GLY A 191 2.65 15.02 29.14
N MET A 192 3.46 14.94 28.08
CA MET A 192 3.54 13.77 27.20
C MET A 192 4.39 12.71 27.89
N ARG A 193 3.76 11.62 28.35
CA ARG A 193 4.50 10.45 28.87
C ARG A 193 5.23 9.78 27.70
N ALA A 194 6.54 9.61 27.86
CA ALA A 194 7.41 8.92 26.91
C ALA A 194 7.08 7.42 26.83
#